data_AF-A0A843C294-F1
#
_entry.id   AF-A0A843C294-F1
#
_cell.length_a   1.000
_cell.length_b   1.000
_cell.length_c   1.000
_cell.angle_alpha   90.00
_cell.angle_beta   90.00
_cell.angle_gamma   90.00
#
_symmetry.space_group_name_H-M   'P 1'
#
loop_
_entity.id
_entity.type
_entity.pdbx_description
1 polymer ?
#
loop_
_entity_poly.entity_id
_entity_poly.type
_entity_poly.pdbx_seq_one_letter_code
_entity_poly.pdbx_strand_id
1 'polypeptide(L)'
;LESHEKIKEDLQSSFKNFFDDWSPFSYLVDLFNAISKKIFEVSVVSCVICHKIDCPTCSLKIAGPEQETCHTDCPYCERSYHKHCWEQTIKSFGKCGFCLKTPPPEMMP
;
A
#
# COMPACT_ATOMS: atom_id res chain seq x y z
N LEU A 1 -1.65 -10.95 -8.96
CA LEU A 1 -2.85 -11.47 -9.64
C LEU A 1 -3.95 -11.73 -8.61
N GLU A 2 -3.73 -12.59 -7.62
CA GLU A 2 -4.67 -12.81 -6.49
C GLU A 2 -5.10 -11.53 -5.74
N SER A 3 -4.18 -10.61 -5.46
CA SER A 3 -4.52 -9.35 -4.76
C SER A 3 -5.41 -8.42 -5.59
N HIS A 4 -5.31 -8.45 -6.92
CA HIS A 4 -6.15 -7.61 -7.80
C HIS A 4 -7.55 -8.21 -7.95
N GLU A 5 -7.66 -9.54 -7.98
CA GLU A 5 -8.94 -10.25 -7.95
C GLU A 5 -9.71 -9.96 -6.66
N LYS A 6 -9.04 -10.05 -5.50
CA LYS A 6 -9.67 -9.74 -4.21
C LYS A 6 -10.19 -8.30 -4.12
N ILE A 7 -9.42 -7.33 -4.62
CA ILE A 7 -9.86 -5.92 -4.65
C ILE A 7 -11.11 -5.74 -5.53
N LYS A 8 -11.12 -6.40 -6.69
CA LYS A 8 -12.26 -6.39 -7.60
C LYS A 8 -13.50 -7.00 -6.93
N GLU A 9 -13.36 -8.14 -6.27
CA GLU A 9 -14.44 -8.80 -5.53
C GLU A 9 -14.96 -7.92 -4.38
N ASP A 10 -14.07 -7.34 -3.58
CA ASP A 10 -14.44 -6.45 -2.46
C ASP A 10 -15.19 -5.19 -2.95
N LEU A 11 -14.76 -4.60 -4.07
CA LEU A 11 -15.48 -3.49 -4.71
C LEU A 11 -16.86 -3.94 -5.21
N GLN A 12 -16.93 -5.07 -5.92
CA GLN A 12 -18.19 -5.61 -6.44
C GLN A 12 -19.19 -5.92 -5.32
N SER A 13 -18.74 -6.51 -4.22
CA SER A 13 -19.57 -6.73 -3.03
C SER A 13 -20.01 -5.42 -2.38
N SER A 14 -19.14 -4.40 -2.31
CA SER A 14 -19.51 -3.09 -1.76
C SER A 14 -20.60 -2.40 -2.59
N PHE A 15 -20.49 -2.47 -3.93
CA PHE A 15 -21.54 -1.98 -4.82
C PHE A 15 -22.85 -2.73 -4.63
N LYS A 16 -22.79 -4.06 -4.58
CA LYS A 16 -23.97 -4.90 -4.44
C LYS A 16 -24.71 -4.59 -3.14
N ASN A 17 -24.01 -4.60 -2.01
CA ASN A 17 -24.60 -4.32 -0.70
C ASN A 17 -25.26 -2.94 -0.66
N PHE A 18 -24.62 -1.94 -1.28
CA PHE A 18 -25.17 -0.60 -1.34
C PHE A 18 -26.48 -0.52 -2.15
N PHE A 19 -26.56 -1.24 -3.28
CA PHE A 19 -27.80 -1.31 -4.06
C PHE A 19 -28.88 -2.15 -3.39
N ASP A 20 -28.50 -3.18 -2.64
CA ASP A 20 -29.44 -4.00 -1.85
C ASP A 20 -30.07 -3.18 -0.71
N ASP A 21 -29.32 -2.26 -0.10
CA ASP A 21 -29.77 -1.34 0.94
C ASP A 21 -30.29 0.02 0.38
N TRP A 22 -30.42 0.15 -0.94
CA TRP A 22 -30.80 1.41 -1.58
C TRP A 22 -32.23 1.80 -1.22
N SER A 23 -32.37 2.96 -0.60
CA SER A 23 -33.64 3.56 -0.20
C SER A 23 -33.85 4.90 -0.92
N PRO A 24 -35.08 5.44 -0.91
CA PRO A 24 -35.36 6.78 -1.45
C PRO A 24 -34.55 7.91 -0.78
N PHE A 25 -33.93 7.64 0.37
CA PHE A 25 -33.09 8.58 1.12
C PHE A 25 -31.59 8.34 0.93
N SER A 26 -31.21 7.32 0.15
CA SER A 26 -29.81 7.02 -0.16
C SER A 26 -29.31 8.00 -1.23
N TYR A 27 -28.31 8.83 -0.90
CA TYR A 27 -27.76 9.79 -1.85
C TYR A 27 -26.67 9.12 -2.69
N LEU A 28 -26.63 9.42 -3.99
CA LEU A 28 -25.54 8.99 -4.88
C LEU A 28 -24.15 9.44 -4.38
N VAL A 29 -24.10 10.54 -3.62
CA VAL A 29 -22.88 11.03 -2.96
C VAL A 29 -22.36 10.04 -1.91
N ASP A 30 -23.23 9.32 -1.20
CA ASP A 30 -22.82 8.35 -0.18
C ASP A 30 -22.15 7.12 -0.81
N LEU A 31 -22.66 6.67 -1.97
CA LEU A 31 -22.00 5.65 -2.79
C LEU A 31 -20.61 6.10 -3.21
N PHE A 32 -20.49 7.33 -3.71
CA PHE A 32 -19.23 7.88 -4.20
C PHE A 32 -18.19 7.98 -3.07
N ASN A 33 -18.63 8.39 -1.88
CA ASN A 33 -17.79 8.45 -0.68
C ASN A 33 -17.36 7.05 -0.22
N ALA A 34 -18.26 6.06 -0.25
CA ALA A 34 -17.94 4.68 0.11
C ALA A 34 -16.92 4.06 -0.87
N ILE A 35 -17.09 4.27 -2.17
CA ILE A 35 -16.15 3.83 -3.20
C ILE A 35 -14.80 4.53 -3.02
N SER A 36 -14.80 5.84 -2.83
CA SER A 36 -13.57 6.63 -2.64
C SER A 36 -12.79 6.13 -1.43
N LYS A 37 -13.48 5.92 -0.30
CA LYS A 37 -12.90 5.33 0.90
C LYS A 37 -12.32 3.94 0.62
N LYS A 38 -13.04 3.09 -0.11
CA LYS A 38 -12.60 1.72 -0.37
C LYS A 38 -11.43 1.65 -1.34
N ILE A 39 -11.42 2.49 -2.38
CA ILE A 39 -10.29 2.70 -3.29
C ILE A 39 -9.07 3.19 -2.51
N PHE A 40 -9.22 4.16 -1.61
CA PHE A 40 -8.12 4.62 -0.77
C PHE A 40 -7.58 3.51 0.14
N GLU A 41 -8.47 2.73 0.76
CA GLU A 41 -8.11 1.60 1.64
C GLU A 41 -7.39 0.46 0.90
N VAL A 42 -7.74 0.17 -0.35
CA VAL A 42 -7.06 -0.86 -1.17
C VAL A 42 -5.84 -0.33 -1.92
N SER A 43 -5.79 0.98 -2.18
CA SER A 43 -4.63 1.67 -2.78
C SER A 43 -3.56 2.03 -1.75
N VAL A 44 -3.71 1.59 -0.50
CA VAL A 44 -2.73 1.87 0.56
C VAL A 44 -1.38 1.33 0.14
N VAL A 45 -0.47 2.27 -0.13
CA VAL A 45 0.97 2.03 -0.19
C VAL A 45 1.33 1.26 1.09
N SER A 46 1.71 0.01 0.94
CA SER A 46 2.15 -0.86 2.03
C SER A 46 3.55 -1.34 1.73
N CYS A 47 4.35 -1.57 2.78
CA CYS A 47 5.71 -2.04 2.58
C CYS A 47 5.69 -3.43 1.94
N VAL A 48 6.46 -3.61 0.86
CA VAL A 48 6.61 -4.91 0.17
C VAL A 48 7.13 -6.03 1.08
N ILE A 49 7.85 -5.69 2.15
CA ILE A 49 8.47 -6.68 3.04
C ILE A 49 7.54 -7.04 4.20
N CYS A 50 7.06 -6.04 4.95
CA CYS A 50 6.28 -6.28 6.15
C CYS A 50 4.77 -6.25 5.92
N HIS A 51 4.31 -5.76 4.76
CA HIS A 51 2.90 -5.60 4.37
C HIS A 51 2.06 -4.74 5.33
N LYS A 52 2.71 -3.85 6.09
CA LYS A 52 2.07 -2.92 7.03
C LYS A 52 2.18 -1.48 6.56
N ILE A 53 1.28 -0.64 7.06
CA ILE A 53 1.31 0.82 6.90
C ILE A 53 2.36 1.43 7.83
N ASP A 54 2.31 1.04 9.10
CA ASP A 54 3.23 1.49 10.13
C ASP A 54 4.47 0.59 10.19
N CYS A 55 5.64 1.22 10.26
CA CYS A 55 6.92 0.51 10.33
C CYS A 55 7.02 -0.27 11.65
N PRO A 56 7.35 -1.57 11.64
CA PRO A 56 7.47 -2.35 12.88
C PRO A 56 8.65 -1.91 13.77
N THR A 57 9.59 -1.13 13.23
CA THR A 57 10.81 -0.69 13.95
C THR A 57 10.65 0.68 14.59
N CYS A 58 10.03 1.65 13.90
CA CYS A 58 9.91 3.03 14.37
C CYS A 58 8.48 3.56 14.45
N SER A 59 7.47 2.74 14.12
CA SER A 59 6.05 3.09 14.11
C SER A 59 5.64 4.25 13.18
N LEU A 60 6.57 4.82 12.40
CA LEU A 60 6.28 5.82 11.37
C LEU A 60 5.59 5.18 10.17
N LYS A 61 4.73 5.94 9.50
CA LYS A 61 3.98 5.50 8.32
C LYS A 61 4.86 5.42 7.08
N ILE A 62 4.53 4.52 6.15
CA ILE A 62 5.18 4.44 4.83
C ILE A 62 4.77 5.58 3.89
N ALA A 63 3.61 6.20 4.10
CA ALA A 63 3.12 7.30 3.28
C ALA A 63 2.57 8.43 4.17
N GLY A 64 2.89 9.68 3.81
CA GLY A 64 2.59 10.88 4.59
C GLY A 64 3.52 12.05 4.22
N PRO A 65 3.46 13.18 4.95
CA PRO A 65 4.40 14.29 4.78
C PRO A 65 5.86 13.85 4.98
N GLU A 66 6.78 14.28 4.12
CA GLU A 66 8.17 13.75 4.04
C GLU A 66 8.92 13.70 5.38
N GLN A 67 8.64 14.61 6.30
CA GLN A 67 9.34 14.73 7.59
C GLN A 67 8.88 13.73 8.66
N GLU A 68 7.81 12.97 8.44
CA GLU A 68 7.23 12.05 9.43
C GLU A 68 6.99 10.63 8.86
N THR A 69 7.73 10.26 7.81
CA THR A 69 7.57 8.95 7.16
C THR A 69 8.82 8.08 7.25
N CYS A 70 8.60 6.77 7.33
CA CYS A 70 9.62 5.77 7.10
C CYS A 70 9.40 5.21 5.71
N HIS A 71 9.98 5.85 4.69
CA HIS A 71 9.69 5.54 3.29
C HIS A 71 10.96 5.44 2.44
N THR A 72 10.93 4.55 1.45
CA THR A 72 11.95 4.38 0.41
C THR A 72 11.34 3.62 -0.74
N ASP A 73 11.61 4.06 -1.97
CA ASP A 73 11.21 3.34 -3.18
C ASP A 73 12.41 2.67 -3.82
N CYS A 74 12.20 1.47 -4.39
CA CYS A 74 13.24 0.84 -5.19
C CYS A 74 13.45 1.64 -6.49
N PRO A 75 14.69 1.99 -6.87
CA PRO A 75 14.96 2.84 -8.04
C PRO A 75 14.71 2.15 -9.39
N TYR A 76 14.34 0.85 -9.38
CA TYR A 76 14.12 0.09 -10.61
C TYR A 76 12.69 -0.42 -10.79
N CYS A 77 11.99 -0.72 -9.70
CA CYS A 77 10.61 -1.22 -9.77
C CYS A 77 9.61 -0.33 -9.06
N GLU A 78 10.08 0.78 -8.47
CA GLU A 78 9.28 1.85 -7.87
C GLU A 78 8.33 1.37 -6.77
N ARG A 79 8.52 0.14 -6.27
CA ARG A 79 7.74 -0.35 -5.14
C ARG A 79 8.25 0.27 -3.85
N SER A 80 7.29 0.53 -2.96
CA SER A 80 7.52 1.19 -1.70
C SER A 80 7.89 0.24 -0.57
N TYR A 81 8.83 0.69 0.25
CA TYR A 81 9.36 0.01 1.41
C TYR A 81 9.37 0.96 2.59
N HIS A 82 9.25 0.43 3.81
CA HIS A 82 9.80 1.14 4.95
C HIS A 82 11.32 1.19 4.82
N LYS A 83 11.93 2.33 5.14
CA LYS A 83 13.39 2.51 5.13
C LYS A 83 14.11 1.41 5.91
N HIS A 84 13.65 1.08 7.12
CA HIS A 84 14.24 -0.01 7.93
C HIS A 84 14.09 -1.39 7.28
N CYS A 85 12.94 -1.68 6.67
CA CYS A 85 12.72 -2.95 5.98
C CYS A 85 13.60 -3.07 4.74
N TRP A 86 13.79 -1.96 4.01
CA TRP A 86 14.72 -1.88 2.89
C TRP A 86 16.16 -2.17 3.35
N GLU A 87 16.66 -1.41 4.33
CA GLU A 87 18.02 -1.56 4.87
C GLU A 87 18.29 -2.99 5.36
N GLN A 88 17.36 -3.57 6.12
CA GLN A 88 17.49 -4.96 6.59
C GLN A 88 17.54 -5.95 5.41
N THR A 89 16.72 -5.75 4.38
CA THR A 89 16.70 -6.59 3.19
C THR A 89 18.01 -6.49 2.42
N ILE A 90 18.52 -5.27 2.18
CA ILE A 90 19.78 -5.07 1.48
C ILE A 90 20.96 -5.61 2.29
N LYS A 91 20.98 -5.42 3.62
CA LYS A 91 22.01 -6.00 4.48
C LYS A 91 22.03 -7.52 4.47
N SER A 92 20.86 -8.16 4.34
CA SER A 92 20.74 -9.63 4.39
C SER A 92 20.94 -10.30 3.03
N PHE A 93 20.46 -9.67 1.95
CA PHE A 93 20.35 -10.29 0.62
C PHE A 93 21.06 -9.49 -0.50
N GLY A 94 21.43 -8.24 -0.25
CA GLY A 94 22.15 -7.37 -1.20
C GLY A 94 21.34 -6.93 -2.41
N LYS A 95 20.05 -7.28 -2.48
CA LYS A 95 19.18 -7.03 -3.64
C LYS A 95 17.78 -6.64 -3.20
N CYS A 96 17.05 -5.94 -4.06
CA CYS A 96 15.63 -5.65 -3.86
C CYS A 96 14.83 -6.95 -3.66
N GLY A 97 14.01 -7.01 -2.61
CA GLY A 97 13.22 -8.19 -2.25
C GLY A 97 12.12 -8.55 -3.26
N PHE A 98 11.82 -7.69 -4.23
CA PHE A 98 10.81 -7.93 -5.27
C PHE A 98 11.42 -8.14 -6.66
N CYS A 99 12.17 -7.17 -7.17
CA CYS A 99 12.72 -7.23 -8.54
C CYS A 99 14.11 -7.86 -8.62
N LEU A 100 14.72 -8.22 -7.48
CA LEU A 100 16.01 -8.89 -7.36
C LEU A 100 17.20 -8.14 -7.98
N LYS A 101 17.04 -6.86 -8.35
CA LYS A 101 18.12 -6.00 -8.79
C LYS A 101 18.91 -5.48 -7.59
N THR A 102 20.23 -5.43 -7.75
CA THR A 102 21.15 -4.81 -6.78
C THR A 102 20.94 -3.29 -6.79
N PRO A 103 20.65 -2.65 -5.65
CA PRO A 103 20.46 -1.21 -5.60
C PRO A 103 21.77 -0.42 -5.84
N PRO A 104 21.67 0.87 -6.24
CA PRO A 104 22.83 1.76 -6.34
C PRO A 104 23.59 1.88 -5.01
N PRO A 105 24.91 2.17 -5.04
CA PRO A 105 25.74 2.28 -3.83
C PRO A 105 25.20 3.27 -2.79
N GLU A 106 24.60 4.36 -3.23
CA GLU A 106 24.02 5.42 -2.37
C GLU A 106 22.84 4.93 -1.51
N MET A 107 22.21 3.83 -1.91
CA MET A 107 21.04 3.23 -1.25
C MET A 107 21.38 1.94 -0.49
N MET A 108 22.67 1.62 -0.38
CA MET A 108 23.17 0.51 0.42
C MET A 108 23.55 1.01 1.83
N PRO A 109 23.17 0.27 2.90
CA PRO A 109 23.44 0.66 4.29
C PRO A 109 24.90 0.48 4.71
#